data_AF-A0A660MQM1-F1
#
_entry.id   AF-A0A660MQM1-F1
#
_cell.length_a   1.000
_cell.length_b   1.000
_cell.length_c   1.000
_cell.angle_alpha   90.00
_cell.angle_beta   90.00
_cell.angle_gamma   90.00
#
_symmetry.space_group_name_H-M   'P 1'
#
loop_
_entity.id
_entity.type
_entity.pdbx_description
1 polymer ?
#
loop_
_entity_poly.entity_id
_entity_poly.type
_entity_poly.pdbx_seq_one_letter_code
_entity_poly.pdbx_strand_id
1 'polypeptide(L)'
;MSSLFYQIFNKNIELKEDVIKDFLVDVEKLFKKFQEDGDIDNLRVLKNKIEHLLESKPKKLTKDAKREYKLIDDFLDRINDFLSIKEKQLKAEQKAKIVDVVKEVESTYKKCADIPEERQKKYKKVCVKKSKIKYEKEIIELQLELLKLQNHIKETGQKLLIIFEGRDAAGKGGTIKRFREYLNPRGARVVALEKPNEIERTQWYFQRYITHLPAGGEMVFFDRSWYNRAGVEPVMGFVSKKSYEDFLKDVPNFEKMLVKSGIK
;
A
#
# COMPACT_ATOMS: atom_id res chain seq x y z
N MET A 1 -16.53 -14.37 -18.60
CA MET A 1 -17.62 -13.62 -17.93
C MET A 1 -18.95 -14.02 -18.55
N SER A 2 -20.01 -14.24 -17.76
CA SER A 2 -21.30 -14.67 -18.31
C SER A 2 -21.91 -13.59 -19.23
N SER A 3 -22.70 -14.02 -20.22
CA SER A 3 -23.50 -13.11 -21.06
C SER A 3 -24.32 -12.14 -20.20
N LEU A 4 -24.85 -12.64 -19.07
CA LEU A 4 -25.63 -11.89 -18.09
C LEU A 4 -24.84 -10.77 -17.40
N PHE A 5 -23.58 -11.01 -17.04
CA PHE A 5 -22.72 -9.99 -16.44
C PHE A 5 -22.45 -8.85 -17.42
N TYR A 6 -22.10 -9.18 -18.66
CA TYR A 6 -21.92 -8.17 -19.70
C TYR A 6 -23.19 -7.35 -19.95
N GLN A 7 -24.36 -7.99 -19.95
CA GLN A 7 -25.65 -7.33 -20.15
C GLN A 7 -25.98 -6.34 -19.04
N ILE A 8 -25.66 -6.66 -17.78
CA ILE A 8 -25.93 -5.78 -16.62
C ILE A 8 -24.96 -4.58 -16.57
N PHE A 9 -23.70 -4.78 -16.92
CA PHE A 9 -22.67 -3.76 -16.72
C PHE A 9 -22.44 -2.82 -17.91
N ASN A 10 -22.60 -3.31 -19.14
CA ASN A 10 -22.38 -2.51 -20.36
C ASN A 10 -23.65 -1.84 -20.91
N LYS A 11 -24.85 -2.19 -20.44
CA LYS A 11 -26.07 -1.46 -20.79
C LYS A 11 -26.29 -0.29 -19.83
N ASN A 12 -26.73 0.85 -20.38
CA ASN A 12 -27.32 1.93 -19.59
C ASN A 12 -28.69 1.45 -19.10
N ILE A 13 -28.71 0.83 -17.92
CA ILE A 13 -29.94 0.37 -17.28
C ILE A 13 -30.51 1.54 -16.48
N GLU A 14 -31.73 1.97 -16.82
CA GLU A 14 -32.56 2.83 -15.97
C GLU A 14 -33.54 1.94 -15.19
N LEU A 15 -33.56 2.04 -13.86
CA LEU A 15 -34.47 1.28 -12.99
C LEU A 15 -35.91 1.82 -13.07
N LYS A 16 -36.59 1.54 -14.18
CA LYS A 16 -38.04 1.76 -14.33
C LYS A 16 -38.82 0.59 -13.72
N GLU A 17 -40.06 0.85 -13.30
CA GLU A 17 -40.93 -0.12 -12.58
C GLU A 17 -41.06 -1.47 -13.31
N ASP A 18 -41.10 -1.45 -14.64
CA ASP A 18 -41.21 -2.62 -15.49
C ASP A 18 -39.93 -3.49 -15.56
N VAL A 19 -38.77 -2.92 -15.23
CA VAL A 19 -37.45 -3.56 -15.39
C VAL A 19 -36.88 -4.08 -14.07
N ILE A 20 -37.34 -3.55 -12.92
CA ILE A 20 -36.73 -3.84 -11.61
C ILE A 20 -36.83 -5.33 -11.24
N LYS A 21 -37.95 -5.99 -11.54
CA LYS A 21 -38.13 -7.42 -11.21
C LYS A 21 -37.16 -8.31 -11.98
N ASP A 22 -37.02 -8.09 -13.28
CA ASP A 22 -36.11 -8.87 -14.13
C ASP A 22 -34.65 -8.60 -13.73
N PHE A 23 -34.33 -7.34 -13.44
CA PHE A 23 -33.02 -6.94 -12.92
C PHE A 23 -32.68 -7.68 -11.61
N LEU A 24 -33.60 -7.72 -10.64
CA LEU A 24 -33.40 -8.42 -9.37
C LEU A 24 -33.14 -9.91 -9.57
N VAL A 25 -33.90 -10.56 -10.46
CA VAL A 25 -33.69 -12.00 -10.78
C VAL A 25 -32.31 -12.24 -11.36
N ASP A 26 -31.85 -11.39 -12.27
CA ASP A 26 -30.56 -11.55 -12.92
C ASP A 26 -29.39 -11.25 -11.99
N VAL A 27 -29.54 -10.25 -11.14
CA VAL A 27 -28.57 -9.89 -10.12
C VAL A 27 -28.48 -10.98 -9.04
N GLU A 28 -29.61 -11.58 -8.61
CA GLU A 28 -29.60 -12.71 -7.67
C GLU A 28 -28.87 -13.94 -8.26
N LYS A 29 -29.07 -14.23 -9.55
CA LYS A 29 -28.32 -15.28 -10.25
C LYS A 29 -26.82 -15.00 -10.28
N LEU A 30 -26.43 -13.75 -10.58
CA LEU A 30 -25.01 -13.36 -10.57
C LEU A 30 -24.41 -13.45 -9.17
N PHE A 31 -25.13 -12.99 -8.15
CA PHE A 31 -24.68 -13.05 -6.77
C PHE A 31 -24.44 -14.50 -6.34
N LYS A 32 -25.41 -15.39 -6.57
CA LYS A 32 -25.25 -16.81 -6.25
C LYS A 32 -24.05 -17.42 -6.99
N LYS A 33 -23.89 -17.11 -8.27
CA LYS A 33 -22.75 -17.57 -9.06
C LYS A 33 -21.42 -17.08 -8.49
N PHE A 34 -21.29 -15.80 -8.14
CA PHE A 34 -20.05 -15.28 -7.58
C PHE A 34 -19.75 -15.80 -6.18
N GLN A 35 -20.79 -16.14 -5.41
CA GLN A 35 -20.61 -16.85 -4.14
C GLN A 35 -20.05 -18.26 -4.36
N GLU A 36 -20.56 -19.00 -5.33
CA GLU A 36 -20.08 -20.34 -5.72
C GLU A 36 -18.65 -20.29 -6.28
N ASP A 37 -18.37 -19.31 -7.13
CA ASP A 37 -17.05 -19.10 -7.75
C ASP A 37 -16.01 -18.48 -6.76
N GLY A 38 -16.47 -17.97 -5.62
CA GLY A 38 -15.61 -17.27 -4.65
C GLY A 38 -15.06 -15.92 -5.16
N ASP A 39 -15.71 -15.30 -6.14
CA ASP A 39 -15.23 -14.12 -6.85
C ASP A 39 -15.63 -12.82 -6.13
N ILE A 40 -14.83 -12.47 -5.12
CA ILE A 40 -15.08 -11.29 -4.25
C ILE A 40 -14.95 -9.96 -5.02
N ASP A 41 -14.07 -9.89 -6.02
CA ASP A 41 -13.85 -8.66 -6.77
C ASP A 41 -15.06 -8.35 -7.66
N ASN A 42 -15.61 -9.35 -8.35
CA ASN A 42 -16.83 -9.14 -9.13
C ASN A 42 -18.07 -8.89 -8.24
N LEU A 43 -18.11 -9.41 -7.01
CA LEU A 43 -19.13 -9.03 -6.02
C LEU A 43 -19.03 -7.56 -5.61
N ARG A 44 -17.83 -7.02 -5.43
CA ARG A 44 -17.62 -5.59 -5.14
C ARG A 44 -18.03 -4.72 -6.31
N VAL A 45 -17.72 -5.14 -7.53
CA VAL A 45 -18.13 -4.45 -8.76
C VAL A 45 -19.66 -4.45 -8.89
N LEU A 46 -20.33 -5.57 -8.57
CA LEU A 46 -21.79 -5.67 -8.53
C LEU A 46 -22.43 -4.77 -7.48
N LYS A 47 -21.88 -4.77 -6.26
CA LYS A 47 -22.29 -3.86 -5.18
C LYS A 47 -22.26 -2.40 -5.65
N ASN A 48 -21.12 -1.93 -6.15
CA ASN A 48 -20.93 -0.54 -6.56
C ASN A 48 -21.89 -0.13 -7.70
N LYS A 49 -22.18 -1.06 -8.63
CA LYS A 49 -23.14 -0.80 -9.70
C LYS A 49 -24.56 -0.60 -9.15
N ILE A 50 -24.98 -1.42 -8.18
CA ILE A 50 -26.30 -1.31 -7.55
C ILE A 50 -26.41 0.00 -6.76
N GLU A 51 -25.38 0.35 -5.98
CA GLU A 51 -25.32 1.63 -5.24
C GLU A 51 -25.50 2.82 -6.18
N HIS A 52 -24.76 2.87 -7.29
CA HIS A 52 -24.89 3.93 -8.29
C HIS A 52 -26.29 3.97 -8.92
N LEU A 53 -26.91 2.81 -9.17
CA LEU A 53 -28.28 2.78 -9.71
C LEU A 53 -29.29 3.31 -8.68
N LEU A 54 -29.11 3.04 -7.40
CA LEU A 54 -29.94 3.59 -6.31
C LEU A 54 -29.76 5.09 -6.11
N GLU A 55 -28.56 5.64 -6.36
CA GLU A 55 -28.33 7.09 -6.36
C GLU A 55 -29.17 7.82 -7.43
N SER A 56 -29.43 7.14 -8.56
CA SER A 56 -30.25 7.68 -9.66
C SER A 56 -31.77 7.54 -9.45
N LYS A 57 -32.21 7.16 -8.25
CA LYS A 57 -33.62 6.92 -7.91
C LYS A 57 -34.51 8.18 -8.08
N PRO A 58 -35.71 8.05 -8.70
CA PRO A 58 -36.64 9.17 -8.84
C PRO A 58 -37.15 9.70 -7.50
N LYS A 59 -37.30 11.02 -7.36
CA LYS A 59 -37.81 11.67 -6.12
C LYS A 59 -39.27 11.34 -5.79
N LYS A 60 -40.10 11.01 -6.80
CA LYS A 60 -41.50 10.59 -6.63
C LYS A 60 -41.66 9.19 -7.19
N LEU A 61 -42.18 8.30 -6.35
CA LEU A 61 -42.37 6.88 -6.65
C LEU A 61 -43.81 6.48 -6.33
N THR A 62 -44.36 5.59 -7.16
CA THR A 62 -45.64 4.91 -6.87
C THR A 62 -45.48 3.98 -5.66
N LYS A 63 -46.60 3.50 -5.12
CA LYS A 63 -46.58 2.57 -3.96
C LYS A 63 -45.88 1.24 -4.31
N ASP A 64 -46.04 0.77 -5.55
CA ASP A 64 -45.44 -0.47 -6.02
C ASP A 64 -43.95 -0.30 -6.31
N ALA A 65 -43.53 0.81 -6.93
CA ALA A 65 -42.10 1.13 -7.06
C ALA A 65 -41.39 1.21 -5.72
N LYS A 66 -42.02 1.80 -4.68
CA LYS A 66 -41.42 1.85 -3.34
C LYS A 66 -41.14 0.46 -2.78
N ARG A 67 -42.01 -0.53 -3.05
CA ARG A 67 -41.80 -1.91 -2.62
C ARG A 67 -40.66 -2.56 -3.40
N GLU A 68 -40.57 -2.30 -4.71
CA GLU A 68 -39.54 -2.88 -5.57
C GLU A 68 -38.14 -2.31 -5.27
N TYR A 69 -38.01 -0.99 -5.10
CA TYR A 69 -36.75 -0.39 -4.67
C TYR A 69 -36.32 -0.88 -3.29
N LYS A 70 -37.27 -1.15 -2.38
CA LYS A 70 -36.96 -1.75 -1.08
C LYS A 70 -36.35 -3.14 -1.23
N LEU A 71 -36.78 -3.94 -2.20
CA LEU A 71 -36.19 -5.26 -2.47
C LEU A 71 -34.73 -5.13 -2.97
N ILE A 72 -34.41 -4.07 -3.71
CA ILE A 72 -33.03 -3.77 -4.13
C ILE A 72 -32.19 -3.35 -2.93
N ASP A 73 -32.72 -2.48 -2.05
CA ASP A 73 -32.04 -2.09 -0.80
C ASP A 73 -31.77 -3.33 0.08
N ASP A 74 -32.79 -4.17 0.32
CA ASP A 74 -32.68 -5.42 1.08
C ASP A 74 -31.66 -6.39 0.44
N PHE A 75 -31.53 -6.37 -0.89
CA PHE A 75 -30.53 -7.17 -1.61
C PHE A 75 -29.11 -6.59 -1.47
N LEU A 76 -28.96 -5.27 -1.52
CA LEU A 76 -27.68 -4.60 -1.30
C LEU A 76 -27.15 -4.87 0.13
N ASP A 77 -28.03 -4.88 1.12
CA ASP A 77 -27.70 -5.25 2.50
C ASP A 77 -27.17 -6.70 2.58
N ARG A 78 -27.83 -7.64 1.89
CA ARG A 78 -27.34 -9.04 1.77
C ARG A 78 -25.93 -9.13 1.19
N ILE A 79 -25.62 -8.34 0.16
CA ILE A 79 -24.25 -8.28 -0.41
C ILE A 79 -23.26 -7.73 0.61
N ASN A 80 -23.60 -6.63 1.27
CA ASN A 80 -22.73 -5.99 2.27
C ASN A 80 -22.42 -6.94 3.44
N ASP A 81 -23.42 -7.64 3.95
CA ASP A 81 -23.24 -8.64 5.02
C ASP A 81 -22.33 -9.78 4.57
N PHE A 82 -22.54 -10.31 3.37
CA PHE A 82 -21.69 -11.37 2.82
C PHE A 82 -20.24 -10.92 2.66
N LEU A 83 -20.01 -9.73 2.09
CA LEU A 83 -18.67 -9.15 1.95
C LEU A 83 -18.02 -8.94 3.33
N SER A 84 -18.76 -8.46 4.33
CA SER A 84 -18.26 -8.28 5.69
C SER A 84 -17.80 -9.60 6.33
N ILE A 85 -18.59 -10.67 6.17
CA ILE A 85 -18.23 -12.00 6.66
C ILE A 85 -16.99 -12.52 5.94
N LYS A 86 -16.93 -12.39 4.62
CA LYS A 86 -15.78 -12.84 3.82
C LYS A 86 -14.51 -12.07 4.16
N GLU A 87 -14.60 -10.77 4.40
CA GLU A 87 -13.46 -9.98 4.85
C GLU A 87 -12.97 -10.39 6.24
N LYS A 88 -13.88 -10.72 7.17
CA LYS A 88 -13.50 -11.29 8.48
C LYS A 88 -12.83 -12.66 8.34
N GLN A 89 -13.36 -13.54 7.48
CA GLN A 89 -12.76 -14.84 7.18
C GLN A 89 -11.37 -14.68 6.56
N LEU A 90 -11.25 -13.81 5.55
CA LEU A 90 -9.98 -13.52 4.88
C LEU A 90 -8.95 -12.96 5.86
N LYS A 91 -9.35 -12.03 6.76
CA LYS A 91 -8.50 -11.50 7.83
C LYS A 91 -8.06 -12.59 8.81
N ALA A 92 -8.96 -13.49 9.20
CA ALA A 92 -8.65 -14.60 10.10
C ALA A 92 -7.72 -15.63 9.45
N GLU A 93 -7.97 -15.99 8.19
CA GLU A 93 -7.10 -16.86 7.39
C GLU A 93 -5.74 -16.23 7.14
N GLN A 94 -5.67 -14.95 6.82
CA GLN A 94 -4.41 -14.22 6.70
C GLN A 94 -3.67 -14.18 8.03
N LYS A 95 -4.37 -13.94 9.15
CA LYS A 95 -3.78 -14.01 10.50
C LYS A 95 -3.23 -15.41 10.82
N ALA A 96 -3.86 -16.47 10.33
CA ALA A 96 -3.39 -17.85 10.48
C ALA A 96 -2.29 -18.24 9.46
N LYS A 97 -2.28 -17.62 8.28
CA LYS A 97 -1.28 -17.81 7.20
C LYS A 97 -0.07 -16.91 7.32
N ILE A 98 -0.10 -15.88 8.17
CA ILE A 98 1.12 -15.23 8.64
C ILE A 98 1.89 -16.35 9.34
N VAL A 99 2.78 -16.97 8.56
CA VAL A 99 3.85 -17.80 9.08
C VAL A 99 4.46 -16.97 10.18
N ASP A 100 4.60 -17.57 11.35
CA ASP A 100 5.34 -16.99 12.45
C ASP A 100 6.80 -16.95 11.99
N VAL A 101 7.13 -15.94 11.17
CA VAL A 101 8.46 -15.75 10.54
C VAL A 101 9.50 -15.74 11.65
N VAL A 102 9.12 -15.27 12.84
CA VAL A 102 9.92 -15.35 14.06
C VAL A 102 10.22 -16.82 14.42
N LYS A 103 9.23 -17.72 14.48
CA LYS A 103 9.48 -19.16 14.71
C LYS A 103 10.31 -19.83 13.62
N GLU A 104 10.11 -19.49 12.36
CA GLU A 104 10.89 -20.06 11.25
C GLU A 104 12.36 -19.62 11.34
N VAL A 105 12.60 -18.34 11.60
CA VAL A 105 13.95 -17.80 11.85
C VAL A 105 14.55 -18.37 13.13
N GLU A 106 13.79 -18.51 14.22
CA GLU A 106 14.23 -19.20 15.44
C GLU A 106 14.67 -20.63 15.17
N SER A 107 13.95 -21.36 14.30
CA SER A 107 14.33 -22.71 13.89
C SER A 107 15.63 -22.76 13.08
N THR A 108 15.97 -21.64 12.43
CA THR A 108 17.19 -21.48 11.63
C THR A 108 18.42 -21.32 12.54
N TYR A 109 18.25 -20.75 13.74
CA TYR A 109 19.31 -20.59 14.74
C TYR A 109 19.27 -21.71 15.79
N LYS A 110 19.91 -22.84 15.50
CA LYS A 110 20.11 -23.90 16.50
C LYS A 110 21.26 -23.57 17.43
N LYS A 111 21.06 -23.68 18.75
CA LYS A 111 22.20 -23.62 19.68
C LYS A 111 23.12 -24.80 19.36
N CYS A 112 24.43 -24.59 19.41
CA CYS A 112 25.39 -25.67 19.15
C CYS A 112 25.20 -26.86 20.11
N ALA A 113 24.67 -26.63 21.31
CA ALA A 113 24.34 -27.67 22.28
C ALA A 113 23.21 -28.61 21.82
N ASP A 114 22.34 -28.15 20.90
CA ASP A 114 21.17 -28.90 20.44
C ASP A 114 21.46 -29.72 19.16
N ILE A 115 22.72 -29.73 18.68
CA ILE A 115 23.14 -30.43 17.46
C ILE A 115 23.75 -31.80 17.86
N PRO A 116 23.27 -32.93 17.31
CA PRO A 116 23.84 -34.26 17.57
C PRO A 116 25.34 -34.30 17.26
N GLU A 117 26.13 -34.97 18.11
CA GLU A 117 27.61 -35.00 18.02
C GLU A 117 28.13 -35.42 16.64
N GLU A 118 27.46 -36.38 15.98
CA GLU A 118 27.80 -36.83 14.62
C GLU A 118 27.74 -35.70 13.59
N ARG A 119 26.78 -34.77 13.74
CA ARG A 119 26.63 -33.62 12.84
C ARG A 119 27.57 -32.48 13.19
N GLN A 120 28.05 -32.39 14.43
CA GLN A 120 28.97 -31.33 14.84
C GLN A 120 30.29 -31.34 14.04
N LYS A 121 30.75 -32.52 13.57
CA LYS A 121 31.95 -32.63 12.73
C LYS A 121 31.79 -31.97 11.35
N LYS A 122 30.55 -31.76 10.87
CA LYS A 122 30.26 -31.18 9.54
C LYS A 122 30.04 -29.67 9.57
N TYR A 123 29.79 -29.07 10.74
CA TYR A 123 29.48 -27.64 10.88
C TYR A 123 30.56 -26.89 11.66
N LYS A 124 30.88 -25.66 11.21
CA LYS A 124 31.73 -24.75 11.98
C LYS A 124 30.90 -24.03 13.04
N LYS A 125 31.35 -24.04 14.29
CA LYS A 125 30.73 -23.28 15.38
C LYS A 125 30.93 -21.78 15.14
N VAL A 126 29.84 -21.00 15.11
CA VAL A 126 29.88 -19.53 14.99
C VAL A 126 29.26 -18.93 16.24
N CYS A 127 30.03 -18.11 16.95
CA CYS A 127 29.53 -17.38 18.12
C CYS A 127 28.73 -16.15 17.65
N VAL A 128 27.43 -16.13 17.94
CA VAL A 128 26.56 -14.98 17.67
C VAL A 128 26.26 -14.26 18.98
N LYS A 129 26.46 -12.93 19.02
CA LYS A 129 26.13 -12.12 20.19
C LYS A 129 24.61 -12.20 20.48
N LYS A 130 24.22 -12.35 21.75
CA LYS A 130 22.81 -12.36 22.16
C LYS A 130 22.05 -11.11 21.71
N SER A 131 22.71 -9.95 21.69
CA SER A 131 22.14 -8.69 21.20
C SER A 131 21.76 -8.75 19.71
N LYS A 132 22.54 -9.47 18.89
CA LYS A 132 22.21 -9.68 17.48
C LYS A 132 20.94 -10.52 17.35
N ILE A 133 20.82 -11.60 18.12
CA ILE A 133 19.61 -12.43 18.13
C ILE A 133 18.38 -11.59 18.54
N LYS A 134 18.52 -10.75 19.58
CA LYS A 134 17.43 -9.84 19.99
C LYS A 134 17.04 -8.87 18.88
N TYR A 135 18.01 -8.23 18.24
CA TYR A 135 17.78 -7.32 17.12
C TYR A 135 17.04 -8.00 15.95
N GLU A 136 17.46 -9.21 15.56
CA GLU A 136 16.81 -9.94 14.45
C GLU A 136 15.35 -10.30 14.78
N LYS A 137 15.00 -10.52 16.06
CA LYS A 137 13.59 -10.72 16.46
C LYS A 137 12.80 -9.43 16.36
N GLU A 138 13.31 -8.37 16.96
CA GLU A 138 12.64 -7.07 17.03
C GLU A 138 12.41 -6.48 15.62
N ILE A 139 13.39 -6.63 14.72
CA ILE A 139 13.25 -6.09 13.36
C ILE A 139 12.17 -6.79 12.55
N ILE A 140 11.98 -8.10 12.75
CA ILE A 140 10.91 -8.86 12.08
C ILE A 140 9.54 -8.36 12.54
N GLU A 141 9.36 -8.16 13.86
CA GLU A 141 8.13 -7.61 14.41
C GLU A 141 7.82 -6.22 13.82
N LEU A 142 8.83 -5.34 13.76
CA LEU A 142 8.69 -4.01 13.16
C LEU A 142 8.39 -4.07 11.65
N GLN A 143 8.99 -5.01 10.92
CA GLN A 143 8.73 -5.21 9.49
C GLN A 143 7.30 -5.70 9.22
N LEU A 144 6.72 -6.50 10.12
CA LEU A 144 5.30 -6.87 10.06
C LEU A 144 4.40 -5.65 10.25
N GLU A 145 4.71 -4.77 11.20
CA GLU A 145 3.98 -3.51 11.37
C GLU A 145 4.15 -2.60 10.15
N LEU A 146 5.33 -2.59 9.52
CA LEU A 146 5.58 -1.82 8.31
C LEU A 146 4.75 -2.32 7.12
N LEU A 147 4.49 -3.63 7.03
CA LEU A 147 3.56 -4.20 6.05
C LEU A 147 2.13 -3.73 6.27
N LYS A 148 1.67 -3.69 7.54
CA LYS A 148 0.36 -3.14 7.88
C LYS A 148 0.27 -1.66 7.51
N LEU A 149 1.32 -0.89 7.78
CA LEU A 149 1.41 0.51 7.37
C LEU A 149 1.31 0.65 5.84
N GLN A 150 2.03 -0.16 5.07
CA GLN A 150 1.97 -0.13 3.61
C GLN A 150 0.54 -0.41 3.10
N ASN A 151 -0.14 -1.41 3.66
CA ASN A 151 -1.52 -1.71 3.31
C ASN A 151 -2.46 -0.56 3.65
N HIS A 152 -2.30 0.04 4.84
CA HIS A 152 -3.08 1.21 5.24
C HIS A 152 -2.88 2.40 4.30
N ILE A 153 -1.62 2.69 3.92
CA ILE A 153 -1.29 3.78 2.98
C ILE A 153 -1.98 3.53 1.64
N LYS A 154 -1.93 2.30 1.14
CA LYS A 154 -2.59 1.91 -0.11
C LYS A 154 -4.11 2.04 -0.05
N GLU A 155 -4.73 1.55 1.02
CA GLU A 155 -6.19 1.58 1.22
C GLU A 155 -6.73 3.01 1.38
N THR A 156 -5.98 3.87 2.07
CA THR A 156 -6.39 5.27 2.33
C THR A 156 -5.94 6.25 1.25
N GLY A 157 -5.10 5.81 0.30
CA GLY A 157 -4.52 6.68 -0.71
C GLY A 157 -3.52 7.71 -0.14
N GLN A 158 -3.00 7.49 1.07
CA GLN A 158 -1.97 8.36 1.66
C GLN A 158 -0.69 8.38 0.83
N LYS A 159 0.09 9.46 0.98
CA LYS A 159 1.36 9.65 0.28
C LYS A 159 2.45 9.77 1.34
N LEU A 160 3.40 8.83 1.39
CA LEU A 160 4.46 8.84 2.40
C LEU A 160 5.83 9.06 1.75
N LEU A 161 6.54 10.10 2.20
CA LEU A 161 7.90 10.41 1.78
C LEU A 161 8.85 10.28 2.97
N ILE A 162 9.89 9.46 2.84
CA ILE A 162 10.89 9.25 3.88
C ILE A 162 12.27 9.64 3.34
N ILE A 163 12.90 10.63 3.96
CA ILE A 163 14.21 11.16 3.55
C ILE A 163 15.30 10.61 4.47
N PHE A 164 16.33 10.00 3.89
CA PHE A 164 17.51 9.52 4.61
C PHE A 164 18.69 10.43 4.32
N GLU A 165 19.08 11.21 5.32
CA GLU A 165 20.29 12.03 5.31
C GLU A 165 21.27 11.61 6.40
N GLY A 166 22.53 12.00 6.25
CA GLY A 166 23.58 11.69 7.22
C GLY A 166 24.95 11.56 6.59
N ARG A 167 25.98 11.43 7.45
CA ARG A 167 27.38 11.28 7.04
C ARG A 167 27.60 10.05 6.16
N ASP A 168 28.72 10.07 5.43
CA ASP A 168 29.15 8.89 4.69
C ASP A 168 29.42 7.73 5.65
N ALA A 169 29.07 6.52 5.21
CA ALA A 169 29.10 5.30 6.03
C ALA A 169 28.22 5.29 7.30
N ALA A 170 27.29 6.24 7.49
CA ALA A 170 26.39 6.26 8.65
C ALA A 170 25.31 5.17 8.66
N GLY A 171 25.20 4.36 7.60
CA GLY A 171 24.27 3.23 7.54
C GLY A 171 22.95 3.46 6.80
N LYS A 172 22.78 4.60 6.09
CA LYS A 172 21.54 4.95 5.35
C LYS A 172 21.01 3.80 4.46
N GLY A 173 21.83 3.32 3.54
CA GLY A 173 21.45 2.23 2.62
C GLY A 173 21.15 0.91 3.33
N GLY A 174 21.85 0.61 4.42
CA GLY A 174 21.58 -0.55 5.26
C GLY A 174 20.21 -0.46 5.94
N THR A 175 19.86 0.71 6.47
CA THR A 175 18.55 0.98 7.05
C THR A 175 17.45 0.89 5.99
N ILE A 176 17.60 1.55 4.84
CA ILE A 176 16.62 1.46 3.72
C ILE A 176 16.41 0.01 3.29
N LYS A 177 17.49 -0.78 3.20
CA LYS A 177 17.40 -2.21 2.88
C LYS A 177 16.52 -2.95 3.88
N ARG A 178 16.66 -2.69 5.18
CA ARG A 178 15.82 -3.31 6.21
C ARG A 178 14.37 -2.85 6.17
N PHE A 179 14.11 -1.57 5.88
CA PHE A 179 12.74 -1.11 5.67
C PHE A 179 12.07 -1.82 4.49
N ARG A 180 12.80 -2.08 3.40
CA ARG A 180 12.19 -2.63 2.17
C ARG A 180 12.17 -4.14 2.05
N GLU A 181 12.89 -4.84 2.91
CA GLU A 181 13.14 -6.29 2.81
C GLU A 181 11.87 -7.12 2.55
N TYR A 182 10.76 -6.76 3.20
CA TYR A 182 9.48 -7.46 3.06
C TYR A 182 8.35 -6.62 2.45
N LEU A 183 8.59 -5.37 2.08
CA LEU A 183 7.58 -4.49 1.49
C LEU A 183 7.25 -4.87 0.05
N ASN A 184 5.99 -4.71 -0.35
CA ASN A 184 5.59 -4.88 -1.75
C ASN A 184 6.23 -3.78 -2.62
N PRO A 185 7.05 -4.12 -3.62
CA PRO A 185 7.77 -3.13 -4.41
C PRO A 185 6.86 -2.22 -5.25
N ARG A 186 5.61 -2.63 -5.53
CA ARG A 186 4.65 -1.83 -6.32
C ARG A 186 4.15 -0.59 -5.59
N GLY A 187 4.20 -0.58 -4.25
CA GLY A 187 3.81 0.56 -3.42
C GLY A 187 4.97 1.15 -2.61
N ALA A 188 6.20 0.66 -2.78
CA ALA A 188 7.37 1.08 -2.01
C ALA A 188 8.63 1.11 -2.88
N ARG A 189 9.09 2.32 -3.24
CA ARG A 189 10.27 2.52 -4.11
C ARG A 189 11.35 3.38 -3.46
N VAL A 190 12.59 3.17 -3.91
CA VAL A 190 13.75 3.97 -3.50
C VAL A 190 14.13 4.92 -4.62
N VAL A 191 14.49 6.13 -4.23
CA VAL A 191 15.04 7.16 -5.09
C VAL A 191 16.46 7.40 -4.63
N ALA A 192 17.42 7.04 -5.48
CA ALA A 192 18.84 7.28 -5.26
C ALA A 192 19.38 7.96 -6.53
N LEU A 193 19.31 9.29 -6.55
CA LEU A 193 19.71 10.07 -7.73
C LEU A 193 21.22 10.20 -7.80
N GLU A 194 21.77 10.06 -9.01
CA GLU A 194 23.16 10.37 -9.29
C GLU A 194 23.39 11.90 -9.29
N LYS A 195 24.67 12.30 -9.48
CA LYS A 195 25.04 13.71 -9.66
C LYS A 195 24.20 14.36 -10.78
N PRO A 196 23.79 15.62 -10.64
CA PRO A 196 22.97 16.28 -11.65
C PRO A 196 23.76 16.42 -12.96
N ASN A 197 23.10 16.11 -14.08
CA ASN A 197 23.61 16.33 -15.42
C ASN A 197 23.61 17.83 -15.78
N GLU A 198 24.14 18.18 -16.95
CA GLU A 198 24.27 19.58 -17.38
C GLU A 198 22.92 20.31 -17.45
N ILE A 199 21.89 19.63 -17.93
CA ILE A 199 20.53 20.19 -18.04
C ILE A 199 19.95 20.40 -16.63
N GLU A 200 20.00 19.40 -15.77
CA GLU A 200 19.49 19.45 -14.39
C GLU A 200 20.17 20.55 -13.55
N ARG A 201 21.43 20.90 -13.86
CA ARG A 201 22.14 22.02 -13.20
C ARG A 201 21.59 23.39 -13.57
N THR A 202 20.98 23.53 -14.74
CA THR A 202 20.35 24.77 -15.21
C THR A 202 18.88 24.90 -14.80
N GLN A 203 18.28 23.79 -14.35
CA GLN A 203 16.90 23.75 -13.90
C GLN A 203 16.74 24.32 -12.49
N TRP A 204 15.49 24.55 -12.10
CA TRP A 204 15.17 24.78 -10.70
C TRP A 204 15.61 23.57 -9.86
N TYR A 205 16.31 23.80 -8.76
CA TYR A 205 16.99 22.74 -8.01
C TYR A 205 16.07 21.60 -7.55
N PHE A 206 14.83 21.92 -7.13
CA PHE A 206 13.86 20.91 -6.70
C PHE A 206 13.25 20.12 -7.87
N GLN A 207 13.36 20.59 -9.12
CA GLN A 207 12.69 20.03 -10.29
C GLN A 207 13.00 18.54 -10.51
N ARG A 208 14.26 18.14 -10.36
CA ARG A 208 14.64 16.73 -10.51
C ARG A 208 14.15 15.82 -9.39
N TYR A 209 13.80 16.37 -8.23
CA TYR A 209 13.33 15.60 -7.09
C TYR A 209 11.80 15.47 -7.08
N ILE A 210 11.08 16.51 -7.53
CA ILE A 210 9.60 16.52 -7.53
C ILE A 210 9.01 15.44 -8.45
N THR A 211 9.72 15.06 -9.51
CA THR A 211 9.33 13.98 -10.43
C THR A 211 9.26 12.62 -9.74
N HIS A 212 9.86 12.49 -8.56
CA HIS A 212 9.92 11.25 -7.80
C HIS A 212 9.09 11.29 -6.51
N LEU A 213 8.26 12.32 -6.28
CA LEU A 213 7.37 12.37 -5.12
C LEU A 213 6.33 11.23 -5.14
N PRO A 214 5.83 10.80 -3.96
CA PRO A 214 4.81 9.76 -3.88
C PRO A 214 3.47 10.19 -4.50
N ALA A 215 2.88 9.30 -5.29
CA ALA A 215 1.45 9.34 -5.61
C ALA A 215 0.61 8.70 -4.49
N GLY A 216 -0.72 8.80 -4.58
CA GLY A 216 -1.62 8.19 -3.59
C GLY A 216 -1.42 6.68 -3.49
N GLY A 217 -1.23 6.19 -2.27
CA GLY A 217 -0.91 4.79 -1.98
C GLY A 217 0.57 4.42 -2.10
N GLU A 218 1.45 5.39 -2.36
CA GLU A 218 2.90 5.15 -2.48
C GLU A 218 3.68 5.54 -1.22
N MET A 219 4.69 4.73 -0.91
CA MET A 219 5.79 5.03 -0.02
C MET A 219 7.06 5.24 -0.84
N VAL A 220 7.74 6.37 -0.63
CA VAL A 220 8.98 6.68 -1.36
C VAL A 220 10.10 6.98 -0.37
N PHE A 221 11.20 6.24 -0.52
CA PHE A 221 12.40 6.34 0.30
C PHE A 221 13.48 7.08 -0.50
N PHE A 222 13.92 8.23 -0.04
CA PHE A 222 15.01 9.00 -0.65
C PHE A 222 16.33 8.65 0.04
N ASP A 223 17.24 7.97 -0.69
CA ASP A 223 18.64 7.80 -0.26
C ASP A 223 19.42 9.03 -0.71
N ARG A 224 19.58 9.98 0.23
CA ARG A 224 19.83 11.41 -0.04
C ARG A 224 18.68 12.09 -0.77
N SER A 225 18.70 13.41 -0.75
CA SER A 225 17.58 14.24 -1.20
C SER A 225 18.04 15.61 -1.67
N TRP A 226 17.11 16.57 -1.73
CA TRP A 226 17.43 17.98 -1.92
C TRP A 226 18.37 18.53 -0.83
N TYR A 227 18.47 17.88 0.33
CA TYR A 227 19.44 18.23 1.37
C TYR A 227 20.91 18.00 0.98
N ASN A 228 21.21 17.44 -0.19
CA ASN A 228 22.57 17.48 -0.75
C ASN A 228 23.15 18.91 -0.76
N ARG A 229 22.33 19.90 -1.09
CA ARG A 229 22.69 21.32 -1.06
C ARG A 229 22.92 21.86 0.35
N ALA A 230 22.34 21.24 1.36
CA ALA A 230 22.59 21.57 2.77
C ALA A 230 23.82 20.85 3.36
N GLY A 231 24.41 19.91 2.62
CA GLY A 231 25.47 19.03 3.13
C GLY A 231 26.69 18.99 2.24
N VAL A 232 26.70 18.08 1.26
CA VAL A 232 27.91 17.79 0.46
C VAL A 232 28.26 18.92 -0.52
N GLU A 233 27.27 19.58 -1.13
CA GLU A 233 27.54 20.60 -2.13
C GLU A 233 28.36 21.79 -1.60
N PRO A 234 28.02 22.43 -0.46
CA PRO A 234 28.81 23.54 0.06
C PRO A 234 30.19 23.10 0.58
N VAL A 235 30.29 21.91 1.17
CA VAL A 235 31.57 21.37 1.67
C VAL A 235 32.56 21.13 0.53
N MET A 236 32.07 20.66 -0.63
CA MET A 236 32.89 20.36 -1.79
C MET A 236 33.01 21.52 -2.80
N GLY A 237 32.35 22.65 -2.53
CA GLY A 237 32.35 23.81 -3.44
C GLY A 237 31.55 23.60 -4.74
N PHE A 238 30.56 22.70 -4.74
CA PHE A 238 29.70 22.45 -5.92
C PHE A 238 28.55 23.45 -6.07
N VAL A 239 28.37 24.34 -5.09
CA VAL A 239 27.30 25.34 -5.06
C VAL A 239 27.86 26.69 -4.63
N SER A 240 27.32 27.78 -5.19
CA SER A 240 27.67 29.13 -4.75
C SER A 240 27.10 29.42 -3.35
N LYS A 241 27.75 30.32 -2.59
CA LYS A 241 27.24 30.76 -1.27
C LYS A 241 25.81 31.29 -1.36
N LYS A 242 25.51 32.08 -2.40
CA LYS A 242 24.17 32.61 -2.64
C LYS A 242 23.14 31.49 -2.86
N SER A 243 23.43 30.54 -3.75
CA SER A 243 22.51 29.43 -4.04
C SER A 243 22.29 28.49 -2.86
N TYR A 244 23.29 28.36 -1.98
CA TYR A 244 23.16 27.66 -0.70
C TYR A 244 22.21 28.40 0.26
N GLU A 245 22.40 29.70 0.45
CA GLU A 245 21.54 30.54 1.30
C GLU A 245 20.10 30.59 0.79
N ASP A 246 19.91 30.71 -0.52
CA ASP A 246 18.59 30.67 -1.16
C ASP A 246 17.91 29.32 -0.90
N PHE A 247 18.62 28.20 -1.04
CA PHE A 247 18.08 26.87 -0.73
C PHE A 247 17.61 26.74 0.72
N LEU A 248 18.39 27.25 1.70
CA LEU A 248 18.00 27.18 3.11
C LEU A 248 16.73 27.97 3.42
N LYS A 249 16.47 29.06 2.68
CA LYS A 249 15.23 29.85 2.79
C LYS A 249 14.05 29.15 2.10
N ASP A 250 14.32 28.49 0.97
CA ASP A 250 13.28 27.90 0.13
C ASP A 250 12.81 26.53 0.63
N VAL A 251 13.72 25.68 1.13
CA VAL A 251 13.40 24.28 1.49
C VAL A 251 12.24 24.14 2.49
N PRO A 252 12.10 24.97 3.54
CA PRO A 252 10.97 24.85 4.47
C PRO A 252 9.64 25.22 3.80
N ASN A 253 9.65 26.17 2.86
CA ASN A 253 8.45 26.56 2.12
C ASN A 253 8.04 25.47 1.13
N PHE A 254 9.03 24.89 0.45
CA PHE A 254 8.82 23.74 -0.42
C PHE A 254 8.19 22.56 0.34
N GLU A 255 8.73 22.17 1.48
CA GLU A 255 8.19 21.06 2.30
C GLU A 255 6.80 21.38 2.87
N LYS A 256 6.54 22.63 3.27
CA LYS A 256 5.19 23.07 3.66
C LYS A 256 4.17 22.87 2.53
N MET A 257 4.54 23.13 1.28
CA MET A 257 3.67 22.87 0.12
C MET A 257 3.39 21.37 -0.04
N LEU A 258 4.40 20.51 0.15
CA LEU A 258 4.23 19.05 0.10
C LEU A 258 3.26 18.58 1.18
N VAL A 259 3.46 19.02 2.44
CA VAL A 259 2.58 18.67 3.57
C VAL A 259 1.16 19.18 3.34
N LYS A 260 0.99 20.41 2.86
CA LYS A 260 -0.31 20.97 2.51
C LYS A 260 -1.02 20.17 1.42
N SER A 261 -0.26 19.56 0.50
CA SER A 261 -0.80 18.67 -0.53
C SER A 261 -1.18 17.27 -0.01
N GLY A 262 -0.95 16.98 1.27
CA GLY A 262 -1.26 15.69 1.89
C GLY A 262 -0.12 14.66 1.81
N ILE A 263 1.10 15.06 1.45
CA ILE A 263 2.28 14.20 1.63
C ILE A 263 2.65 14.21 3.11
N LYS A 264 2.85 13.02 3.67
CA LYS A 264 3.32 12.77 5.03
C LYS A 264 4.80 12.44 5.04
#